data_AF-A0ABD2L733-F1
#
_entry.id   AF-A0ABD2L733-F1
#
_cell.length_a   1.000
_cell.length_b   1.000
_cell.length_c   1.000
_cell.angle_alpha   90.00
_cell.angle_beta   90.00
_cell.angle_gamma   90.00
#
_symmetry.space_group_name_H-M   'P 1'
#
loop_
_entity.id
_entity.type
_entity.pdbx_description
1 polymer ?
#
loop_
_entity_poly.entity_id
_entity_poly.type
_entity_poly.pdbx_seq_one_letter_code
_entity_poly.pdbx_strand_id
1 'polypeptide(L)'
;MCFRASLIKYYPQKIDDDWICQCSSTVRIVSQKSGVRDYKRGEFTKEDTFYNEFNSWGYANFISFAELMDESRGLYDKNEDKVIFAIDFTMKDEKTEDKS
;
A
#
# COMPACT_ATOMS: atom_id res chain seq x y z
N MET A 1 -14.64 1.78 -17.11
CA MET A 1 -14.71 0.78 -16.01
C MET A 1 -13.57 1.12 -15.07
N CYS A 2 -13.84 1.74 -13.92
CA CYS A 2 -12.79 2.06 -12.94
C CYS A 2 -12.73 0.93 -11.92
N PHE A 3 -11.65 0.14 -11.95
CA PHE A 3 -11.41 -0.87 -10.93
C PHE A 3 -10.94 -0.18 -9.64
N ARG A 4 -11.68 -0.36 -8.55
CA ARG A 4 -11.26 0.09 -7.22
C ARG A 4 -10.30 -0.97 -6.67
N ALA A 5 -9.01 -0.80 -6.93
CA ALA A 5 -7.98 -1.66 -6.35
C ALA A 5 -7.62 -1.13 -4.96
N SER A 6 -8.04 -1.84 -3.91
CA SER A 6 -7.46 -1.62 -2.57
C SER A 6 -6.06 -2.22 -2.56
N LEU A 7 -5.06 -1.43 -2.14
CA LEU A 7 -3.66 -1.87 -2.07
C LEU A 7 -3.37 -2.53 -0.72
N ILE A 8 -4.08 -2.11 0.33
CA ILE A 8 -3.94 -2.60 1.69
C ILE A 8 -5.33 -2.99 2.20
N LYS A 9 -5.41 -4.16 2.83
CA LYS A 9 -6.57 -4.60 3.59
C LYS A 9 -6.11 -5.19 4.91
N TYR A 10 -6.70 -4.74 6.02
CA TYR A 10 -6.34 -5.19 7.35
C TYR A 10 -7.50 -5.96 7.99
N TYR A 11 -7.16 -7.09 8.61
CA TYR A 11 -8.07 -7.93 9.37
C TYR A 11 -7.39 -8.31 10.68
N PRO A 12 -7.94 -7.91 11.84
CA PRO A 12 -7.38 -8.32 13.12
C PRO A 12 -7.54 -9.84 13.30
N GLN A 13 -6.60 -10.48 14.00
CA GLN A 13 -6.68 -11.91 14.31
C GLN A 13 -7.88 -12.26 15.21
N LYS A 14 -8.30 -11.31 16.05
CA LYS A 14 -9.53 -11.38 16.83
C LYS A 14 -10.45 -10.27 16.35
N ILE A 15 -11.62 -10.66 15.84
CA ILE A 15 -12.66 -9.71 15.46
C ILE A 15 -13.39 -9.37 16.76
N ASP A 16 -12.92 -8.35 17.47
CA ASP A 16 -13.80 -7.58 18.33
C ASP A 16 -14.59 -6.63 17.41
N ASP A 17 -15.90 -6.49 17.64
CA ASP A 17 -16.81 -5.74 16.76
C ASP A 17 -16.44 -4.25 16.62
N ASP A 18 -15.51 -3.74 17.44
CA ASP A 18 -15.08 -2.33 17.48
C ASP A 18 -13.56 -2.13 17.32
N TRP A 19 -12.86 -3.01 16.60
CA TRP A 19 -11.42 -2.85 16.41
C TRP A 19 -11.06 -1.57 15.65
N ILE A 20 -9.97 -0.93 16.08
CA ILE A 20 -9.38 0.22 15.42
C ILE A 20 -7.87 -0.03 15.31
N CYS A 21 -7.29 0.22 14.15
CA CYS A 21 -5.85 0.13 13.94
C CYS A 21 -5.36 1.42 13.28
N GLN A 22 -4.50 2.15 13.97
CA GLN A 22 -3.77 3.26 13.38
C GLN A 22 -2.45 2.75 12.82
N CYS A 23 -2.17 3.10 11.58
CA CYS A 23 -0.94 2.67 10.94
C CYS A 23 -0.42 3.74 9.99
N SER A 24 0.85 3.58 9.65
CA SER A 24 1.55 4.35 8.65
C SER A 24 1.96 3.38 7.54
N SER A 25 1.61 3.67 6.29
CA SER A 25 1.99 2.82 5.16
C SER A 25 2.66 3.59 4.03
N THR A 26 3.61 2.94 3.36
CA THR A 26 4.20 3.39 2.09
C THR A 26 4.08 2.27 1.08
N VAL A 27 3.40 2.52 -0.03
CA VAL A 27 3.29 1.58 -1.15
C VAL A 27 4.24 1.99 -2.26
N ARG A 28 4.99 1.03 -2.82
CA ARG A 28 5.90 1.23 -3.95
C ARG A 28 5.81 0.11 -4.98
N ILE A 29 6.11 0.43 -6.23
CA ILE A 29 6.40 -0.57 -7.26
C ILE A 29 7.92 -0.71 -7.32
N VAL A 30 8.41 -1.92 -7.06
CA VAL A 30 9.84 -2.20 -7.01
C VAL A 30 10.39 -2.20 -8.42
N SER A 31 11.48 -1.46 -8.65
CA SER A 31 12.13 -1.51 -9.95
C SER A 31 12.78 -2.87 -10.18
N GLN A 32 12.58 -3.40 -11.38
CA GLN A 32 13.15 -4.66 -11.84
C GLN A 32 14.38 -4.43 -12.73
N LYS A 33 14.84 -3.17 -12.87
CA LYS A 33 15.97 -2.77 -13.69
C LYS A 33 17.06 -2.14 -12.82
N SER A 34 18.29 -2.65 -12.94
CA SER A 34 19.43 -2.11 -12.21
C SER A 34 19.64 -0.62 -12.50
N GLY A 35 19.88 0.16 -11.45
CA GLY A 35 20.08 1.61 -11.52
C GLY A 35 18.80 2.44 -11.63
N VAL A 36 17.62 1.81 -11.72
CA VAL A 36 16.33 2.50 -11.68
C VAL A 36 15.74 2.43 -10.27
N ARG A 37 15.15 3.55 -9.82
CA ARG A 37 14.53 3.64 -8.50
C ARG A 37 13.11 3.10 -8.53
N ASP A 38 12.66 2.60 -7.39
CA ASP A 38 11.26 2.23 -7.19
C ASP A 38 10.33 3.41 -7.45
N TYR A 39 9.16 3.10 -8.00
CA TYR A 39 8.12 4.09 -8.15
C TYR A 39 7.32 4.22 -6.86
N LYS A 40 7.33 5.43 -6.29
CA LYS A 40 6.48 5.84 -5.18
C LYS A 40 5.57 6.96 -5.66
N ARG A 41 4.27 6.87 -5.34
CA ARG A 41 3.32 7.95 -5.62
C ARG A 41 3.42 9.00 -4.52
N GLY A 42 4.37 9.92 -4.65
CA GLY A 42 4.72 10.92 -3.64
C GLY A 42 5.57 10.37 -2.48
N GLU A 43 6.00 11.24 -1.56
CA GLU A 43 6.74 10.89 -0.33
C GLU A 43 5.81 10.60 0.86
N PHE A 44 4.55 10.24 0.62
CA PHE A 44 3.58 10.17 1.69
C PHE A 44 3.55 8.79 2.32
N THR A 45 4.22 8.69 3.47
CA THR A 45 3.75 7.84 4.55
C THR A 45 2.32 8.27 4.87
N LYS A 46 1.34 7.43 4.55
CA LYS A 46 -0.06 7.73 4.86
C LYS A 46 -0.38 7.19 6.24
N GLU A 47 -0.80 8.08 7.12
CA GLU A 47 -1.48 7.70 8.34
C GLU A 47 -2.94 7.35 8.02
N ASP A 48 -3.29 6.10 8.26
CA ASP A 48 -4.63 5.56 8.07
C ASP A 48 -5.15 4.99 9.39
N THR A 49 -6.47 5.07 9.57
CA THR A 49 -7.20 4.40 10.64
C THR A 49 -8.09 3.35 10.00
N PHE A 50 -7.73 2.10 10.19
CA PHE A 50 -8.51 0.95 9.74
C PHE A 50 -9.50 0.55 10.84
N TYR A 51 -10.72 0.26 10.44
CA TYR A 51 -11.82 -0.27 11.28
C TYR A 51 -12.81 -1.02 10.38
N ASN A 52 -13.89 -1.59 10.92
CA ASN A 52 -14.78 -2.49 10.17
C ASN A 52 -15.26 -1.95 8.80
N GLU A 53 -15.79 -0.74 8.74
CA GLU A 53 -16.31 -0.15 7.51
C GLU A 53 -15.21 0.43 6.61
N PHE A 54 -14.02 0.69 7.16
CA PHE A 54 -12.87 1.24 6.43
C PHE A 54 -11.62 0.38 6.64
N ASN A 55 -11.74 -0.92 6.33
CA ASN A 55 -10.65 -1.88 6.52
C ASN A 55 -9.70 -1.99 5.32
N SER A 56 -9.87 -1.13 4.30
CA SER A 56 -9.04 -1.14 3.11
C SER A 56 -8.77 0.26 2.58
N TRP A 57 -7.56 0.45 2.08
CA TRP A 57 -7.11 1.73 1.54
C TRP A 57 -6.20 1.50 0.32
N GLY A 58 -6.13 2.51 -0.54
CA GLY A 58 -5.25 2.51 -1.70
C GLY A 58 -5.57 3.62 -2.69
N TYR A 59 -4.81 3.65 -3.77
CA TYR A 59 -5.00 4.62 -4.86
C TYR A 59 -5.55 3.89 -6.08
N ALA A 60 -6.80 4.20 -6.45
CA ALA A 60 -7.42 3.63 -7.65
C ALA A 60 -6.62 3.95 -8.94
N ASN A 61 -5.93 5.10 -8.96
CA ASN A 61 -5.06 5.54 -10.06
C ASN A 61 -3.62 5.71 -9.53
N PHE A 62 -3.04 4.62 -9.01
CA PHE A 62 -1.69 4.65 -8.44
C PHE A 62 -0.63 5.00 -9.50
N ILE A 63 -0.71 4.33 -10.65
CA ILE A 63 0.08 4.56 -11.86
C ILE A 63 -0.82 4.23 -13.06
N SER A 64 -0.63 4.88 -14.21
CA SER A 64 -1.35 4.45 -15.41
C SER A 64 -0.81 3.13 -15.95
N PHE A 65 -1.65 2.36 -16.63
CA PHE A 65 -1.20 1.09 -17.21
C PHE A 65 -0.12 1.29 -18.28
N ALA A 66 -0.25 2.33 -19.11
CA ALA A 66 0.75 2.68 -20.12
C ALA A 66 2.12 2.97 -19.49
N GLU A 67 2.15 3.73 -18.38
CA GLU A 67 3.37 3.99 -17.62
C GLU A 67 3.93 2.75 -16.93
N LEU A 68 3.07 1.85 -16.42
CA LEU A 68 3.51 0.61 -15.79
C LEU A 68 4.23 -0.30 -16.80
N MET A 69 3.67 -0.39 -18.01
CA MET A 69 4.16 -1.26 -19.08
C MET A 69 5.33 -0.65 -19.87
N ASP A 70 5.69 0.60 -19.62
CA ASP A 70 6.82 1.26 -20.28
C ASP A 70 8.15 0.64 -19.80
N GLU A 71 8.77 -0.16 -20.68
CA GLU A 71 10.04 -0.85 -20.43
C GLU A 71 11.17 0.11 -20.04
N SER A 72 11.12 1.37 -20.48
CA SER A 72 12.13 2.37 -20.13
C SER A 72 12.13 2.71 -18.64
N ARG A 73 10.97 2.58 -17.99
CA ARG A 73 10.77 2.83 -16.56
C ARG A 73 11.20 1.66 -15.68
N GLY A 74 11.42 0.48 -16.25
CA GLY A 74 11.94 -0.69 -15.52
C GLY A 74 11.08 -1.14 -14.35
N LEU A 75 9.76 -0.87 -14.38
CA LEU A 75 8.80 -1.28 -13.34
C LEU A 75 8.15 -2.63 -13.67
N TYR A 76 8.00 -2.93 -14.96
CA TYR A 76 7.48 -4.18 -15.50
C TYR A 76 8.61 -5.01 -16.11
N ASP A 77 8.67 -6.30 -15.76
CA ASP A 77 9.54 -7.28 -16.40
C ASP A 77 8.74 -8.00 -17.47
N LYS A 78 9.07 -7.69 -18.73
CA LYS A 78 8.41 -8.26 -19.90
C LYS A 78 8.76 -9.73 -20.14
N ASN A 79 9.92 -10.19 -19.71
CA ASN A 79 10.33 -11.57 -19.92
C ASN A 79 9.56 -12.52 -19.00
N GLU A 80 9.29 -12.07 -17.78
CA GLU A 80 8.54 -12.84 -16.77
C GLU A 80 7.05 -12.44 -16.68
N ASP A 81 6.61 -11.44 -17.45
CA ASP A 81 5.29 -10.82 -17.36
C ASP A 81 4.92 -10.45 -15.91
N LYS A 82 5.84 -9.74 -15.23
CA LYS A 82 5.80 -9.55 -13.77
C LYS A 82 5.89 -8.09 -13.37
N VAL A 83 5.17 -7.73 -12.30
CA VAL A 83 5.32 -6.47 -11.55
C VAL A 83 5.41 -6.80 -10.07
N ILE A 84 6.34 -6.18 -9.33
CA ILE A 84 6.48 -6.36 -7.89
C ILE A 84 5.97 -5.13 -7.15
N PHE A 85 5.01 -5.33 -6.27
CA PHE A 85 4.55 -4.31 -5.32
C PHE A 85 5.13 -4.60 -3.94
N ALA A 86 5.62 -3.57 -3.27
CA ALA A 86 6.08 -3.66 -1.89
C ALA A 86 5.35 -2.62 -1.02
N ILE A 87 5.07 -3.01 0.22
CA ILE A 87 4.38 -2.18 1.19
C ILE A 87 5.20 -2.20 2.47
N ASP A 88 5.67 -1.02 2.88
CA ASP A 88 6.25 -0.82 4.20
C ASP A 88 5.11 -0.38 5.12
N PHE A 89 4.80 -1.18 6.15
CA PHE A 89 3.64 -0.99 7.02
C PHE A 89 4.09 -0.94 8.49
N THR A 90 3.71 0.12 9.20
CA THR A 90 4.03 0.32 10.60
C THR A 90 2.73 0.52 11.38
N MET A 91 2.45 -0.37 12.33
CA MET A 91 1.35 -0.14 13.28
C MET A 91 1.79 0.89 14.32
N LYS A 92 0.92 1.85 14.61
CA LYS A 92 1.08 2.74 15.75
C LYS A 92 0.48 2.00 16.95
N ASP A 93 1.26 1.80 18.00
CA ASP A 93 0.77 1.14 19.21
C ASP A 93 -0.48 1.86 19.74
N GLU A 94 -1.44 1.08 20.23
CA GLU A 94 -2.54 1.61 21.03
C GLU A 94 -1.92 2.33 22.24
N LYS A 95 -2.19 3.64 22.37
CA LYS A 95 -1.99 4.30 23.66
C LYS A 95 -2.97 3.65 24.63
N THR A 96 -2.50 2.70 25.42
CA THR A 96 -3.14 2.36 26.68
C THR A 96 -3.11 3.63 27.51
N GLU A 97 -4.26 4.30 27.66
CA GLU A 97 -4.43 5.29 28.70
C GLU A 97 -4.23 4.56 30.03
N ASP A 98 -3.07 4.78 30.66
CA ASP A 98 -2.93 4.58 32.11
C ASP A 98 -3.96 5.49 32.77
N LYS A 99 -5.10 4.90 33.13
CA LYS A 99 -6.05 5.52 34.04
C LYS A 99 -5.37 5.62 35.41
N SER A 100 -4.82 6.79 35.70
CA SER A 100 -4.46 7.22 37.05
C SER A 100 -5.69 7.54 37.88
#